data_AF-A0A948ASY9-F1
#
_entry.id   AF-A0A948ASY9-F1
#
_cell.length_a   1.000
_cell.length_b   1.000
_cell.length_c   1.000
_cell.angle_alpha   90.00
_cell.angle_beta   90.00
_cell.angle_gamma   90.00
#
_symmetry.space_group_name_H-M   'P 1'
#
loop_
_entity.id
_entity.type
_entity.pdbx_description
1 polymer ?
#
loop_
_entity_poly.entity_id
_entity_poly.type
_entity_poly.pdbx_seq_one_letter_code
_entity_poly.pdbx_strand_id
1 'polypeptide(L)'
;MRSLFILAYLLVALSAVARSQTAVSDDAAATACRDGMSAYLAGRHAEAAPDLAACAQSEPAPLEALLALTAISLDSDSPFEAVAWSARAAETYPESADARYFYGRALSAAGDADAALRQWEQGLALKTEHPGLLRELAHLHLERGQDSAAYGLLTQLVRVGGGDGWAHRRLSELAGERALWRQALRHWNDALSFGPQVGPDLRRAGELAILAGDTAYAVQAGQRAVATDPSAASYALLGEAHFASRDFEAAEADLRRSLELDPELSAARFHLANVLELLDRVEESEGEFRHYTAMEPQDPLGFYNFAVHLDKRGRTREALLNAEQACTIDSTLLGPRILRGSLLEKLGDDAGALREAEAVLGLAVNDRGRMTAWRDGIRERVAAAEASAAAGMVLLLHLVTPDSAALAGAERDLVAGMDFSVVATRYSVGPTAAQGGAIGWIDPREMTDALRRAIEVLDIQEISPPVAAGGLFHIFKRVR
;
A
#
# COMPACT_ATOMS: atom_id res chain seq x y z
N MET A 1 -26.40 -69.04 47.47
CA MET A 1 -26.99 -69.41 48.78
C MET A 1 -28.08 -68.40 49.10
N ARG A 2 -29.29 -68.83 49.49
CA ARG A 2 -30.45 -68.00 49.94
C ARG A 2 -30.97 -67.01 48.85
N SER A 3 -32.25 -66.91 48.48
CA SER A 3 -33.54 -66.87 49.22
C SER A 3 -33.65 -65.57 50.04
N LEU A 4 -34.73 -64.76 50.05
CA LEU A 4 -36.15 -64.85 49.63
C LEU A 4 -36.58 -63.46 49.00
N PHE A 5 -37.73 -63.16 48.36
CA PHE A 5 -38.95 -63.91 47.92
C PHE A 5 -39.77 -63.11 46.86
N ILE A 6 -40.73 -63.80 46.21
CA ILE A 6 -42.15 -63.44 45.83
C ILE A 6 -42.51 -61.94 45.65
N LEU A 7 -43.11 -61.41 44.54
CA LEU A 7 -43.93 -61.89 43.39
C LEU A 7 -45.47 -62.05 43.59
N ALA A 8 -46.25 -61.00 43.28
CA ALA A 8 -47.71 -61.02 43.03
C ALA A 8 -48.15 -59.69 42.38
N TYR A 9 -49.10 -59.57 41.44
CA TYR A 9 -49.91 -60.56 40.68
C TYR A 9 -50.15 -60.01 39.25
N LEU A 10 -50.58 -60.84 38.31
CA LEU A 10 -50.81 -60.48 36.88
C LEU A 10 -52.26 -60.78 36.46
N LEU A 11 -52.74 -60.13 35.38
CA LEU A 11 -54.04 -60.32 34.70
C LEU A 11 -55.26 -59.73 35.46
N VAL A 12 -56.35 -59.31 34.81
CA VAL A 12 -56.90 -59.67 33.48
C VAL A 12 -56.91 -58.49 32.49
N ALA A 13 -56.78 -58.79 31.20
CA ALA A 13 -56.83 -57.83 30.10
C ALA A 13 -58.23 -57.73 29.47
N LEU A 14 -58.68 -56.51 29.13
CA LEU A 14 -59.68 -56.27 28.07
C LEU A 14 -59.75 -54.81 27.61
N SER A 15 -58.69 -54.34 26.95
CA SER A 15 -58.79 -53.37 25.85
C SER A 15 -57.56 -53.50 24.95
N ALA A 16 -57.66 -54.40 23.97
CA ALA A 16 -56.76 -54.40 22.82
C ALA A 16 -57.14 -53.29 21.83
N VAL A 17 -56.22 -52.92 20.93
CA VAL A 17 -56.27 -51.74 20.04
C VAL A 17 -55.91 -50.42 20.73
N ALA A 18 -54.59 -50.25 20.96
CA ALA A 18 -53.90 -48.96 21.15
C ALA A 18 -52.37 -49.18 21.14
N ARG A 19 -51.88 -50.13 21.93
CA ARG A 19 -50.44 -50.36 22.20
C ARG A 19 -49.63 -51.03 21.08
N SER A 20 -50.25 -51.40 19.96
CA SER A 20 -49.55 -51.95 18.80
C SER A 20 -49.08 -50.87 17.81
N GLN A 21 -49.67 -49.66 17.84
CA GLN A 21 -49.27 -48.58 16.94
C GLN A 21 -48.04 -47.84 17.48
N THR A 22 -48.01 -47.52 18.77
CA THR A 22 -46.87 -46.79 19.39
C THR A 22 -45.56 -47.57 19.29
N ALA A 23 -45.56 -48.86 19.68
CA ALA A 23 -44.35 -49.68 19.62
C ALA A 23 -43.81 -49.89 18.19
N VAL A 24 -44.65 -49.73 17.17
CA VAL A 24 -44.24 -49.83 15.76
C VAL A 24 -43.85 -48.46 15.19
N SER A 25 -44.47 -47.36 15.63
CA SER A 25 -44.01 -46.01 15.26
C SER A 25 -42.62 -45.71 15.82
N ASP A 26 -42.35 -46.15 17.05
CA ASP A 26 -41.08 -45.87 17.73
C ASP A 26 -39.91 -46.61 17.06
N ASP A 27 -40.11 -47.88 16.67
CA ASP A 27 -39.12 -48.70 15.95
C ASP A 27 -38.94 -48.26 14.49
N ALA A 28 -40.02 -47.83 13.83
CA ALA A 28 -39.96 -47.27 12.47
C ALA A 28 -39.22 -45.92 12.45
N ALA A 29 -39.50 -45.02 13.40
CA ALA A 29 -38.79 -43.74 13.52
C ALA A 29 -37.31 -43.94 13.87
N ALA A 30 -36.99 -44.83 14.81
CA ALA A 30 -35.61 -45.18 15.15
C ALA A 30 -34.84 -45.85 14.00
N THR A 31 -35.54 -46.50 13.08
CA THR A 31 -34.96 -47.06 11.84
C THR A 31 -34.76 -45.97 10.79
N ALA A 32 -35.74 -45.12 10.51
CA ALA A 32 -35.61 -43.99 9.59
C ALA A 32 -34.48 -43.02 10.01
N CYS A 33 -34.33 -42.73 11.30
CA CYS A 33 -33.20 -41.95 11.83
C CYS A 33 -31.84 -42.60 11.55
N ARG A 34 -31.74 -43.93 11.64
CA ARG A 34 -30.50 -44.66 11.42
C ARG A 34 -30.13 -44.73 9.94
N ASP A 35 -31.11 -45.07 9.11
CA ASP A 35 -30.90 -45.37 7.70
C ASP A 35 -30.73 -44.05 6.90
N GLY A 36 -31.53 -43.03 7.21
CA GLY A 36 -31.36 -41.68 6.66
C GLY A 36 -30.02 -41.04 7.04
N MET A 37 -29.58 -41.16 8.31
CA MET A 37 -28.25 -40.68 8.73
C MET A 37 -27.12 -41.49 8.07
N SER A 38 -27.30 -42.81 7.88
CA SER A 38 -26.33 -43.64 7.17
C SER A 38 -26.22 -43.29 5.68
N ALA A 39 -27.33 -42.96 5.02
CA ALA A 39 -27.34 -42.46 3.65
C ALA A 39 -26.68 -41.07 3.53
N TYR A 40 -26.96 -40.16 4.46
CA TYR A 40 -26.36 -38.82 4.51
C TYR A 40 -24.85 -38.87 4.70
N LEU A 41 -24.36 -39.62 5.71
CA LEU A 41 -22.92 -39.80 5.95
C LEU A 41 -22.18 -40.54 4.81
N ALA A 42 -22.93 -41.20 3.91
CA ALA A 42 -22.42 -41.81 2.69
C ALA A 42 -22.61 -40.93 1.43
N GLY A 43 -22.97 -39.65 1.58
CA GLY A 43 -23.16 -38.69 0.49
C GLY A 43 -24.40 -38.89 -0.37
N ARG A 44 -25.31 -39.81 -0.01
CA ARG A 44 -26.50 -40.15 -0.80
C ARG A 44 -27.69 -39.27 -0.38
N HIS A 45 -27.52 -37.96 -0.53
CA HIS A 45 -28.42 -36.93 0.03
C HIS A 45 -29.89 -37.10 -0.41
N ALA A 46 -30.13 -37.48 -1.67
CA ALA A 46 -31.47 -37.74 -2.20
C ALA A 46 -32.15 -39.01 -1.64
N GLU A 47 -31.38 -40.02 -1.22
CA GLU A 47 -31.90 -41.17 -0.48
C GLU A 47 -32.14 -40.83 1.00
N ALA A 48 -31.25 -40.01 1.57
CA ALA A 48 -31.30 -39.63 2.98
C ALA A 48 -32.50 -38.74 3.33
N ALA A 49 -32.84 -37.79 2.46
CA ALA A 49 -33.86 -36.77 2.70
C ALA A 49 -35.22 -37.31 3.22
N PRO A 50 -35.89 -38.30 2.59
CA PRO A 50 -37.17 -38.82 3.08
C PRO A 50 -37.07 -39.48 4.46
N ASP A 51 -36.04 -40.28 4.72
CA ASP A 51 -35.88 -41.00 5.98
C ASP A 51 -35.47 -40.04 7.12
N LEU A 52 -34.66 -39.02 6.82
CA LEU A 52 -34.37 -37.93 7.76
C LEU A 52 -35.62 -37.07 8.04
N ALA A 53 -36.44 -36.78 7.03
CA ALA A 53 -37.68 -36.03 7.20
C ALA A 53 -38.73 -36.80 8.01
N ALA A 54 -38.74 -38.14 7.92
CA ALA A 54 -39.53 -39.01 8.79
C ALA A 54 -38.97 -39.08 10.22
N CYS A 55 -37.64 -39.20 10.37
CA CYS A 55 -36.95 -39.10 11.66
C CYS A 55 -37.26 -37.79 12.39
N ALA A 56 -37.28 -36.68 11.65
CA ALA A 56 -37.62 -35.35 12.18
C ALA A 56 -39.10 -35.20 12.62
N GLN A 57 -39.94 -36.24 12.54
CA GLN A 57 -41.29 -36.23 13.12
C GLN A 57 -41.37 -36.81 14.54
N SER A 58 -40.26 -37.28 15.14
CA SER A 58 -40.27 -37.64 16.56
C SER A 58 -40.35 -36.39 17.47
N GLU A 59 -40.75 -36.59 18.73
CA GLU A 59 -40.75 -35.55 19.75
C GLU A 59 -39.82 -35.93 20.92
N PRO A 60 -38.70 -35.23 21.16
CA PRO A 60 -38.11 -34.19 20.29
C PRO A 60 -37.60 -34.78 18.95
N ALA A 61 -37.46 -33.93 17.94
CA ALA A 61 -36.85 -34.28 16.66
C ALA A 61 -35.32 -34.20 16.79
N PRO A 62 -34.52 -35.19 16.37
CA PRO A 62 -33.09 -35.22 16.67
C PRO A 62 -32.35 -34.09 15.97
N LEU A 63 -31.46 -33.41 16.72
CA LEU A 63 -30.66 -32.29 16.21
C LEU A 63 -29.95 -32.68 14.91
N GLU A 64 -29.25 -33.82 14.91
CA GLU A 64 -28.45 -34.31 13.79
C GLU A 64 -29.29 -34.49 12.51
N ALA A 65 -30.56 -34.93 12.64
CA ALA A 65 -31.46 -35.06 11.50
C ALA A 65 -31.91 -33.70 10.96
N LEU A 66 -32.23 -32.75 11.83
CA LEU A 66 -32.59 -31.38 11.44
C LEU A 66 -31.41 -30.63 10.78
N LEU A 67 -30.18 -30.84 11.27
CA LEU A 67 -28.97 -30.28 10.66
C LEU A 67 -28.65 -30.94 9.31
N ALA A 68 -28.79 -32.27 9.19
CA ALA A 68 -28.61 -32.97 7.93
C ALA A 68 -29.62 -32.53 6.86
N LEU A 69 -30.91 -32.38 7.23
CA LEU A 69 -31.94 -31.82 6.34
C LEU A 69 -31.62 -30.37 5.92
N THR A 70 -31.13 -29.55 6.85
CA THR A 70 -30.67 -28.19 6.54
C THR A 70 -29.53 -28.21 5.52
N ALA A 71 -28.53 -29.07 5.72
CA ALA A 71 -27.40 -29.21 4.81
C ALA A 71 -27.84 -29.68 3.40
N ILE A 72 -28.68 -30.72 3.32
CA ILE A 72 -29.24 -31.21 2.06
C ILE A 72 -30.04 -30.11 1.35
N SER A 73 -30.81 -29.31 2.08
CA SER A 73 -31.60 -28.20 1.51
C SER A 73 -30.71 -27.07 0.99
N LEU A 74 -29.57 -26.80 1.63
CA LEU A 74 -28.56 -25.83 1.17
C LEU A 74 -27.83 -26.34 -0.09
N ASP A 75 -27.39 -27.60 -0.09
CA ASP A 75 -26.74 -28.23 -1.25
C ASP A 75 -27.68 -28.33 -2.47
N SER A 76 -29.00 -28.30 -2.24
CA SER A 76 -30.06 -28.37 -3.26
C SER A 76 -30.66 -27.01 -3.62
N ASP A 77 -29.95 -25.90 -3.31
CA ASP A 77 -30.38 -24.51 -3.58
C ASP A 77 -31.83 -24.20 -3.14
N SER A 78 -32.22 -24.74 -1.98
CA SER A 78 -33.56 -24.64 -1.40
C SER A 78 -33.52 -23.89 -0.06
N PRO A 79 -33.09 -22.61 -0.03
CA PRO A 79 -32.75 -21.91 1.20
C PRO A 79 -33.95 -21.70 2.15
N PHE A 80 -35.17 -21.56 1.63
CA PHE A 80 -36.36 -21.45 2.48
C PHE A 80 -36.71 -22.75 3.21
N GLU A 81 -36.41 -23.92 2.64
CA GLU A 81 -36.55 -25.19 3.33
C GLU A 81 -35.42 -25.38 4.36
N ALA A 82 -34.19 -24.99 4.02
CA ALA A 82 -33.07 -24.95 4.97
C ALA A 82 -33.41 -24.07 6.19
N VAL A 83 -34.03 -22.90 5.97
CA VAL A 83 -34.49 -21.99 7.03
C VAL A 83 -35.53 -22.68 7.92
N ALA A 84 -36.49 -23.42 7.36
CA ALA A 84 -37.50 -24.13 8.14
C ALA A 84 -36.90 -25.23 9.04
N TRP A 85 -36.02 -26.08 8.51
CA TRP A 85 -35.38 -27.15 9.27
C TRP A 85 -34.44 -26.61 10.37
N SER A 86 -33.67 -25.57 10.06
CA SER A 86 -32.71 -24.98 11.00
C SER A 86 -33.33 -24.06 12.05
N ALA A 87 -34.42 -23.34 11.73
CA ALA A 87 -35.22 -22.65 12.72
C ALA A 87 -35.75 -23.64 13.76
N ARG A 88 -36.35 -24.75 13.33
CA ARG A 88 -36.82 -25.82 14.23
C ARG A 88 -35.68 -26.44 15.05
N ALA A 89 -34.47 -26.57 14.48
CA ALA A 89 -33.29 -27.00 15.23
C ALA A 89 -32.91 -26.01 16.34
N ALA A 90 -32.87 -24.70 16.04
CA ALA A 90 -32.53 -23.66 17.01
C ALA A 90 -33.62 -23.46 18.08
N GLU A 91 -34.90 -23.68 17.75
CA GLU A 91 -36.02 -23.66 18.70
C GLU A 91 -36.02 -24.88 19.64
N THR A 92 -35.74 -26.07 19.10
CA THR A 92 -35.69 -27.33 19.88
C THR A 92 -34.42 -27.40 20.75
N TYR A 93 -33.31 -26.81 20.28
CA TYR A 93 -32.00 -26.85 20.93
C TYR A 93 -31.38 -25.43 21.06
N PRO A 94 -31.95 -24.54 21.89
CA PRO A 94 -31.54 -23.12 21.96
C PRO A 94 -30.10 -22.88 22.45
N GLU A 95 -29.54 -23.85 23.20
CA GLU A 95 -28.14 -23.88 23.67
C GLU A 95 -27.17 -24.47 22.62
N SER A 96 -27.64 -24.92 21.46
CA SER A 96 -26.80 -25.52 20.42
C SER A 96 -26.18 -24.44 19.51
N ALA A 97 -24.87 -24.24 19.65
CA ALA A 97 -24.10 -23.38 18.76
C ALA A 97 -24.11 -23.90 17.31
N ASP A 98 -24.08 -25.22 17.12
CA ASP A 98 -24.13 -25.86 15.81
C ASP A 98 -25.51 -25.65 15.13
N ALA A 99 -26.62 -25.66 15.88
CA ALA A 99 -27.94 -25.30 15.33
C ALA A 99 -27.99 -23.86 14.83
N ARG A 100 -27.40 -22.92 15.58
CA ARG A 100 -27.34 -21.50 15.22
C ARG A 100 -26.38 -21.21 14.07
N TYR A 101 -25.29 -21.98 13.96
CA TYR A 101 -24.40 -21.98 12.80
C TYR A 101 -25.15 -22.31 11.50
N PHE A 102 -25.85 -23.45 11.48
CA PHE A 102 -26.64 -23.88 10.32
C PHE A 102 -27.83 -22.95 10.04
N TYR A 103 -28.50 -22.42 11.07
CA TYR A 103 -29.60 -21.47 10.88
C TYR A 103 -29.12 -20.14 10.28
N GLY A 104 -27.99 -19.60 10.74
CA GLY A 104 -27.41 -18.41 10.13
C GLY A 104 -26.98 -18.65 8.68
N ARG A 105 -26.43 -19.83 8.33
CA ARG A 105 -26.12 -20.18 6.93
C ARG A 105 -27.38 -20.26 6.06
N ALA A 106 -28.47 -20.82 6.57
CA ALA A 106 -29.75 -20.86 5.86
C ALA A 106 -30.35 -19.46 5.63
N LEU A 107 -30.31 -18.59 6.64
CA LEU A 107 -30.75 -17.20 6.53
C LEU A 107 -29.90 -16.40 5.54
N SER A 108 -28.58 -16.59 5.56
CA SER A 108 -27.63 -15.98 4.62
C SER A 108 -27.91 -16.42 3.18
N ALA A 109 -28.12 -17.72 2.93
CA ALA A 109 -28.51 -18.25 1.63
C ALA A 109 -29.91 -17.76 1.16
N ALA A 110 -30.82 -17.47 2.10
CA ALA A 110 -32.11 -16.82 1.83
C ALA A 110 -32.02 -15.29 1.63
N GLY A 111 -30.82 -14.69 1.76
CA GLY A 111 -30.58 -13.26 1.59
C GLY A 111 -30.75 -12.39 2.85
N ASP A 112 -31.14 -12.95 4.00
CA ASP A 112 -31.24 -12.21 5.27
C ASP A 112 -29.92 -12.29 6.06
N ALA A 113 -28.93 -11.55 5.57
CA ALA A 113 -27.60 -11.48 6.17
C ALA A 113 -27.60 -10.86 7.59
N ASP A 114 -28.62 -10.06 7.96
CA ASP A 114 -28.72 -9.48 9.31
C ASP A 114 -29.37 -10.46 10.30
N ALA A 115 -30.30 -11.32 9.88
CA ALA A 115 -30.74 -12.45 10.69
C ALA A 115 -29.64 -13.51 10.82
N ALA A 116 -28.87 -13.75 9.75
CA ALA A 116 -27.70 -14.62 9.78
C ALA A 116 -26.68 -14.17 10.84
N LEU A 117 -26.30 -12.88 10.83
CA LEU A 117 -25.44 -12.26 11.83
C LEU A 117 -25.95 -12.52 13.26
N ARG A 118 -27.24 -12.22 13.53
CA ARG A 118 -27.83 -12.41 14.87
C ARG A 118 -27.78 -13.87 15.34
N GLN A 119 -27.98 -14.84 14.45
CA GLN A 119 -27.85 -16.26 14.81
C GLN A 119 -26.40 -16.64 15.07
N TRP A 120 -25.47 -16.21 14.22
CA TRP A 120 -24.06 -16.54 14.38
C TRP A 120 -23.43 -15.90 15.64
N GLU A 121 -23.79 -14.65 15.97
CA GLU A 121 -23.39 -14.00 17.23
C GLU A 121 -23.91 -14.79 18.45
N GLN A 122 -25.18 -15.20 18.44
CA GLN A 122 -25.77 -16.00 19.52
C GLN A 122 -25.14 -17.40 19.61
N GLY A 123 -24.78 -18.02 18.49
CA GLY A 123 -24.02 -19.26 18.47
C GLY A 123 -22.61 -19.10 19.05
N LEU A 124 -21.92 -18.00 18.72
CA LEU A 124 -20.55 -17.77 19.18
C LEU A 124 -20.51 -17.43 20.68
N ALA A 125 -21.55 -16.78 21.20
CA ALA A 125 -21.73 -16.58 22.64
C ALA A 125 -21.86 -17.90 23.43
N LEU A 126 -22.43 -18.95 22.83
CA LEU A 126 -22.55 -20.28 23.42
C LEU A 126 -21.24 -21.11 23.29
N LYS A 127 -20.52 -20.98 22.17
CA LYS A 127 -19.31 -21.75 21.85
C LYS A 127 -18.29 -20.87 21.13
N THR A 128 -17.54 -20.08 21.90
CA THR A 128 -16.60 -19.06 21.41
C THR A 128 -15.49 -19.59 20.49
N GLU A 129 -15.16 -20.88 20.57
CA GLU A 129 -14.11 -21.52 19.77
C GLU A 129 -14.66 -22.39 18.61
N HIS A 130 -15.90 -22.14 18.18
CA HIS A 130 -16.54 -22.85 17.06
C HIS A 130 -15.99 -22.40 15.68
N PRO A 131 -15.29 -23.26 14.90
CA PRO A 131 -14.63 -22.84 13.65
C PRO A 131 -15.59 -22.32 12.57
N GLY A 132 -16.74 -22.98 12.38
CA GLY A 132 -17.78 -22.54 11.44
C GLY A 132 -18.25 -21.11 11.71
N LEU A 133 -18.77 -20.84 12.92
CA LEU A 133 -19.21 -19.50 13.33
C LEU A 133 -18.13 -18.42 13.19
N LEU A 134 -16.89 -18.71 13.59
CA LEU A 134 -15.76 -17.79 13.41
C LEU A 134 -15.49 -17.47 11.92
N ARG A 135 -15.66 -18.45 11.03
CA ARG A 135 -15.50 -18.31 9.57
C ARG A 135 -16.61 -17.48 8.93
N GLU A 136 -17.87 -17.78 9.21
CA GLU A 136 -19.00 -17.06 8.59
C GLU A 136 -19.05 -15.60 9.07
N LEU A 137 -18.84 -15.35 10.37
CA LEU A 137 -18.74 -13.99 10.91
C LEU A 137 -17.55 -13.24 10.30
N ALA A 138 -16.38 -13.88 10.18
CA ALA A 138 -15.24 -13.27 9.50
C ALA A 138 -15.55 -12.91 8.04
N HIS A 139 -16.25 -13.78 7.31
CA HIS A 139 -16.67 -13.50 5.93
C HIS A 139 -17.59 -12.27 5.87
N LEU A 140 -18.67 -12.27 6.65
CA LEU A 140 -19.66 -11.19 6.66
C LEU A 140 -19.07 -9.84 7.13
N HIS A 141 -18.13 -9.84 8.07
CA HIS A 141 -17.43 -8.63 8.46
C HIS A 141 -16.51 -8.10 7.33
N LEU A 142 -15.91 -8.96 6.50
CA LEU A 142 -15.10 -8.53 5.35
C LEU A 142 -15.96 -7.94 4.23
N GLU A 143 -17.13 -8.53 3.96
CA GLU A 143 -18.12 -7.95 3.02
C GLU A 143 -18.60 -6.57 3.48
N ARG A 144 -18.67 -6.33 4.80
CA ARG A 144 -19.08 -5.07 5.40
C ARG A 144 -17.93 -4.06 5.60
N GLY A 145 -16.69 -4.38 5.18
CA GLY A 145 -15.51 -3.53 5.39
C GLY A 145 -15.13 -3.34 6.86
N GLN A 146 -15.46 -4.31 7.71
CA GLN A 146 -15.25 -4.30 9.17
C GLN A 146 -13.96 -5.05 9.54
N ASP A 147 -12.88 -4.69 8.85
CA ASP A 147 -11.60 -5.40 8.77
C ASP A 147 -10.99 -5.77 10.13
N SER A 148 -11.12 -4.89 11.12
CA SER A 148 -10.57 -5.12 12.47
C SER A 148 -11.37 -6.16 13.27
N ALA A 149 -12.67 -6.33 13.00
CA ALA A 149 -13.48 -7.41 13.58
C ALA A 149 -13.15 -8.74 12.89
N ALA A 150 -13.11 -8.74 11.56
CA ALA A 150 -12.74 -9.89 10.76
C ALA A 150 -11.33 -10.43 11.10
N TYR A 151 -10.34 -9.54 11.22
CA TYR A 151 -8.97 -9.89 11.63
C TYR A 151 -8.92 -10.62 12.97
N GLY A 152 -9.72 -10.18 13.96
CA GLY A 152 -9.84 -10.85 15.26
C GLY A 152 -10.42 -12.26 15.14
N LEU A 153 -11.52 -12.41 14.40
CA LEU A 153 -12.20 -13.68 14.17
C LEU A 153 -11.34 -14.68 13.37
N LEU A 154 -10.64 -14.21 12.33
CA LEU A 154 -9.69 -15.02 11.57
C LEU A 154 -8.49 -15.45 12.42
N THR A 155 -7.94 -14.55 13.24
CA THR A 155 -6.86 -14.89 14.18
C THR A 155 -7.31 -15.97 15.16
N GLN A 156 -8.56 -15.88 15.63
CA GLN A 156 -9.17 -16.90 16.49
C GLN A 156 -9.43 -18.22 15.73
N LEU A 157 -9.90 -18.17 14.49
CA LEU A 157 -10.13 -19.34 13.63
C LEU A 157 -8.84 -20.14 13.40
N VAL A 158 -7.73 -19.46 13.12
CA VAL A 158 -6.39 -20.08 13.01
C VAL A 158 -5.97 -20.66 14.37
N ARG A 159 -6.14 -19.92 15.47
CA ARG A 159 -5.78 -20.36 16.83
C ARG A 159 -6.50 -21.65 17.28
N VAL A 160 -7.73 -21.89 16.81
CA VAL A 160 -8.51 -23.10 17.12
C VAL A 160 -8.31 -24.23 16.10
N GLY A 161 -7.36 -24.09 15.16
CA GLY A 161 -7.05 -25.11 14.15
C GLY A 161 -8.03 -25.18 12.98
N GLY A 162 -8.93 -24.20 12.83
CA GLY A 162 -9.86 -24.07 11.69
C GLY A 162 -9.35 -23.18 10.55
N GLY A 163 -8.09 -22.75 10.63
CA GLY A 163 -7.41 -21.96 9.62
C GLY A 163 -7.04 -22.78 8.39
N ASP A 164 -7.32 -22.23 7.21
CA ASP A 164 -6.95 -22.78 5.91
C ASP A 164 -6.30 -21.70 5.02
N GLY A 165 -5.98 -22.07 3.78
CA GLY A 165 -5.36 -21.15 2.82
C GLY A 165 -6.18 -19.87 2.55
N TRP A 166 -7.50 -19.88 2.73
CA TRP A 166 -8.33 -18.67 2.65
C TRP A 166 -8.15 -17.80 3.90
N ALA A 167 -8.27 -18.39 5.10
CA ALA A 167 -8.16 -17.65 6.35
C ALA A 167 -6.76 -17.00 6.51
N HIS A 168 -5.71 -17.74 6.17
CA HIS A 168 -4.34 -17.23 6.17
C HIS A 168 -4.10 -16.18 5.07
N ARG A 169 -4.66 -16.33 3.87
CA ARG A 169 -4.57 -15.29 2.82
C ARG A 169 -5.25 -13.99 3.25
N ARG A 170 -6.48 -14.03 3.79
CA ARG A 170 -7.17 -12.83 4.30
C ARG A 170 -6.39 -12.17 5.44
N LEU A 171 -5.83 -12.96 6.38
CA LEU A 171 -4.95 -12.41 7.44
C LEU A 171 -3.68 -11.74 6.88
N SER A 172 -3.13 -12.23 5.76
CA SER A 172 -1.98 -11.60 5.11
C SER A 172 -2.35 -10.25 4.48
N GLU A 173 -3.50 -10.16 3.82
CA GLU A 173 -4.00 -8.92 3.22
C GLU A 173 -4.22 -7.85 4.30
N LEU A 174 -4.98 -8.20 5.35
CA LEU A 174 -5.29 -7.35 6.50
C LEU A 174 -4.04 -6.89 7.27
N ALA A 175 -2.99 -7.72 7.32
CA ALA A 175 -1.70 -7.35 7.87
C ALA A 175 -0.92 -6.40 6.95
N GLY A 176 -0.99 -6.60 5.63
CA GLY A 176 -0.35 -5.75 4.61
C GLY A 176 -0.91 -4.33 4.59
N GLU A 177 -2.24 -4.17 4.63
CA GLU A 177 -2.93 -2.87 4.75
C GLU A 177 -2.43 -2.04 5.95
N ARG A 178 -2.04 -2.73 7.02
CA ARG A 178 -1.56 -2.15 8.29
C ARG A 178 -0.02 -2.03 8.33
N ALA A 179 0.65 -2.24 7.20
CA ALA A 179 2.11 -2.29 7.05
C ALA A 179 2.83 -3.30 7.98
N LEU A 180 2.11 -4.33 8.45
CA LEU A 180 2.65 -5.39 9.32
C LEU A 180 3.35 -6.48 8.47
N TRP A 181 4.26 -6.07 7.59
CA TRP A 181 4.82 -6.87 6.49
C TRP A 181 5.36 -8.24 6.92
N ARG A 182 6.06 -8.32 8.05
CA ARG A 182 6.56 -9.60 8.60
C ARG A 182 5.46 -10.56 9.05
N GLN A 183 4.28 -10.06 9.40
CA GLN A 183 3.11 -10.89 9.68
C GLN A 183 2.37 -11.27 8.41
N ALA A 184 2.25 -10.34 7.46
CA ALA A 184 1.70 -10.62 6.14
C ALA A 184 2.48 -11.78 5.46
N LEU A 185 3.81 -11.67 5.36
CA LEU A 185 4.68 -12.72 4.82
C LEU A 185 4.48 -14.08 5.50
N ARG A 186 4.36 -14.14 6.83
CA ARG A 186 4.10 -15.41 7.54
C ARG A 186 2.77 -16.01 7.11
N HIS A 187 1.69 -15.24 7.15
CA HIS A 187 0.37 -15.74 6.77
C HIS A 187 0.24 -16.06 5.27
N TRP A 188 0.97 -15.36 4.40
CA TRP A 188 1.07 -15.74 2.99
C TRP A 188 1.78 -17.09 2.80
N ASN A 189 2.88 -17.31 3.54
CA ASN A 189 3.62 -18.57 3.51
C ASN A 189 2.85 -19.73 4.17
N ASP A 190 2.07 -19.46 5.22
CA ASP A 190 1.11 -20.41 5.79
C ASP A 190 0.06 -20.79 4.72
N ALA A 191 -0.51 -19.82 4.00
CA ALA A 191 -1.52 -20.04 2.96
C ALA A 191 -0.96 -20.87 1.79
N LEU A 192 0.28 -20.62 1.39
CA LEU A 192 1.05 -21.39 0.41
C LEU A 192 1.26 -22.87 0.81
N SER A 193 1.03 -23.28 2.06
CA SER A 193 1.10 -24.69 2.46
C SER A 193 -0.17 -25.50 2.13
N PHE A 194 -1.30 -24.82 1.85
CA PHE A 194 -2.59 -25.46 1.57
C PHE A 194 -2.86 -25.73 0.08
N GLY A 195 -1.96 -25.36 -0.83
CA GLY A 195 -2.20 -25.46 -2.27
C GLY A 195 -0.92 -25.54 -3.12
N PRO A 196 -1.07 -25.74 -4.44
CA PRO A 196 0.06 -25.73 -5.37
C PRO A 196 0.68 -24.32 -5.44
N GLN A 197 2.00 -24.24 -5.27
CA GLN A 197 2.70 -22.95 -5.24
C GLN A 197 3.03 -22.52 -6.68
N VAL A 198 2.26 -21.56 -7.20
CA VAL A 198 2.38 -21.05 -8.58
C VAL A 198 3.15 -19.73 -8.63
N GLY A 199 3.65 -19.36 -9.81
CA GLY A 199 4.41 -18.12 -10.05
C GLY A 199 3.82 -16.87 -9.40
N PRO A 200 2.52 -16.55 -9.58
CA PRO A 200 1.89 -15.38 -8.93
C PRO A 200 1.92 -15.39 -7.40
N ASP A 201 1.58 -16.50 -6.72
CA ASP A 201 1.62 -16.54 -5.25
C ASP A 201 3.08 -16.53 -4.73
N LEU A 202 4.03 -17.10 -5.48
CA LEU A 202 5.46 -17.00 -5.18
C LEU A 202 5.99 -15.57 -5.37
N ARG A 203 5.49 -14.84 -6.38
CA ARG A 203 5.81 -13.42 -6.53
C ARG A 203 5.31 -12.60 -5.35
N ARG A 204 4.04 -12.79 -4.95
CA ARG A 204 3.48 -12.09 -3.80
C ARG A 204 4.21 -12.39 -2.49
N ALA A 205 4.77 -13.60 -2.33
CA ALA A 205 5.64 -13.92 -1.21
C ALA A 205 6.97 -13.12 -1.23
N GLY A 206 7.55 -12.89 -2.40
CA GLY A 206 8.74 -12.05 -2.56
C GLY A 206 8.47 -10.57 -2.30
N GLU A 207 7.39 -10.01 -2.86
CA GLU A 207 6.95 -8.63 -2.60
C GLU A 207 6.80 -8.35 -1.10
N LEU A 208 6.09 -9.24 -0.38
CA LEU A 208 5.91 -9.15 1.07
C LEU A 208 7.22 -9.30 1.85
N ALA A 209 8.22 -10.02 1.31
CA ALA A 209 9.54 -10.17 1.91
C ALA A 209 10.43 -8.94 1.73
N ILE A 210 10.39 -8.30 0.56
CA ILE A 210 11.05 -7.00 0.32
C ILE A 210 10.52 -5.96 1.31
N LEU A 211 9.20 -5.84 1.44
CA LEU A 211 8.55 -4.93 2.41
C LEU A 211 8.85 -5.31 3.87
N ALA A 212 9.02 -6.60 4.19
CA ALA A 212 9.40 -7.08 5.52
C ALA A 212 10.89 -6.85 5.89
N GLY A 213 11.71 -6.47 4.90
CA GLY A 213 13.17 -6.38 5.02
C GLY A 213 13.87 -7.75 5.08
N ASP A 214 13.20 -8.82 4.65
CA ASP A 214 13.77 -10.17 4.54
C ASP A 214 14.28 -10.39 3.11
N THR A 215 15.40 -9.75 2.79
CA THR A 215 15.98 -9.74 1.44
C THR A 215 16.47 -11.12 1.02
N ALA A 216 16.87 -11.96 1.97
CA ALA A 216 17.25 -13.35 1.71
C ALA A 216 16.04 -14.20 1.28
N TYR A 217 14.89 -14.06 1.96
CA TYR A 217 13.66 -14.72 1.52
C TYR A 217 13.12 -14.13 0.22
N ALA A 218 13.23 -12.81 0.01
CA ALA A 218 12.81 -12.16 -1.23
C ALA A 218 13.52 -12.74 -2.47
N VAL A 219 14.85 -12.86 -2.42
CA VAL A 219 15.64 -13.45 -3.51
C VAL A 219 15.28 -14.92 -3.70
N GLN A 220 15.10 -15.70 -2.62
CA GLN A 220 14.66 -17.09 -2.72
C GLN A 220 13.26 -17.21 -3.36
N ALA A 221 12.32 -16.32 -3.02
CA ALA A 221 10.98 -16.30 -3.58
C ALA A 221 10.99 -15.91 -5.07
N GLY A 222 11.77 -14.89 -5.45
CA GLY A 222 11.96 -14.49 -6.85
C GLY A 222 12.58 -15.59 -7.72
N GLN A 223 13.64 -16.26 -7.24
CA GLN A 223 14.26 -17.40 -7.92
C GLN A 223 13.26 -18.55 -8.14
N ARG A 224 12.41 -18.84 -7.13
CA ARG A 224 11.37 -19.86 -7.23
C ARG A 224 10.22 -19.44 -8.15
N ALA A 225 9.86 -18.16 -8.18
CA ALA A 225 8.89 -17.61 -9.12
C ALA A 225 9.39 -17.76 -10.56
N VAL A 226 10.61 -17.32 -10.88
CA VAL A 226 11.24 -17.48 -12.21
C VAL A 226 11.35 -18.96 -12.61
N ALA A 227 11.71 -19.86 -11.68
CA ALA A 227 11.79 -21.29 -11.96
C ALA A 227 10.43 -21.98 -12.21
N THR A 228 9.32 -21.35 -11.81
CA THR A 228 7.95 -21.86 -11.96
C THR A 228 7.21 -21.18 -13.11
N ASP A 229 7.47 -19.89 -13.32
CA ASP A 229 6.89 -18.99 -14.33
C ASP A 229 7.95 -17.96 -14.73
N PRO A 230 8.77 -18.21 -15.78
CA PRO A 230 9.83 -17.32 -16.24
C PRO A 230 9.28 -16.13 -17.06
N SER A 231 8.25 -15.47 -16.54
CA SER A 231 7.62 -14.28 -17.11
C SER A 231 8.35 -12.98 -16.74
N ALA A 232 8.10 -11.90 -17.48
CA ALA A 232 8.67 -10.57 -17.20
C ALA A 232 8.44 -10.15 -15.73
N ALA A 233 7.23 -10.33 -15.21
CA ALA A 233 6.91 -10.02 -13.82
C ALA A 233 7.73 -10.82 -12.79
N SER A 234 8.11 -12.08 -13.07
CA SER A 234 8.96 -12.87 -12.17
C SER A 234 10.41 -12.38 -12.19
N TYR A 235 10.93 -12.01 -13.36
CA TYR A 235 12.25 -11.39 -13.48
C TYR A 235 12.29 -9.98 -12.87
N ALA A 236 11.23 -9.19 -13.02
CA ALA A 236 11.11 -7.87 -12.41
C ALA A 236 11.24 -7.94 -10.87
N LEU A 237 10.50 -8.86 -10.24
CA LEU A 237 10.58 -9.08 -8.80
C LEU A 237 11.94 -9.62 -8.35
N LEU A 238 12.55 -10.56 -9.09
CA LEU A 238 13.87 -11.07 -8.74
C LEU A 238 14.92 -9.95 -8.80
N GLY A 239 14.82 -9.06 -9.79
CA GLY A 239 15.62 -7.85 -9.87
C GLY A 239 15.40 -6.87 -8.72
N GLU A 240 14.14 -6.63 -8.32
CA GLU A 240 13.82 -5.83 -7.13
C GLU A 240 14.38 -6.46 -5.84
N ALA A 241 14.28 -7.79 -5.71
CA ALA A 241 14.83 -8.53 -4.57
C ALA A 241 16.37 -8.44 -4.52
N HIS A 242 17.05 -8.56 -5.66
CA HIS A 242 18.50 -8.37 -5.76
C HIS A 242 18.91 -6.91 -5.45
N PHE A 243 18.15 -5.91 -5.92
CA PHE A 243 18.34 -4.50 -5.55
C PHE A 243 18.18 -4.30 -4.03
N ALA A 244 17.17 -4.91 -3.41
CA ALA A 244 16.95 -4.87 -1.97
C ALA A 244 18.07 -5.58 -1.19
N SER A 245 18.62 -6.69 -1.69
CA SER A 245 19.82 -7.33 -1.12
C SER A 245 21.13 -6.61 -1.44
N ARG A 246 21.10 -5.54 -2.23
CA ARG A 246 22.25 -4.76 -2.72
C ARG A 246 23.20 -5.51 -3.65
N ASP A 247 22.69 -6.50 -4.38
CA ASP A 247 23.36 -7.13 -5.52
C ASP A 247 22.89 -6.42 -6.79
N PHE A 248 23.52 -5.28 -7.09
CA PHE A 248 23.05 -4.38 -8.14
C PHE A 248 23.35 -4.92 -9.54
N GLU A 249 24.43 -5.68 -9.69
CA GLU A 249 24.81 -6.36 -10.91
C GLU A 249 23.85 -7.52 -11.26
N ALA A 250 23.40 -8.31 -10.28
CA ALA A 250 22.34 -9.29 -10.50
C ALA A 250 20.99 -8.60 -10.78
N ALA A 251 20.67 -7.53 -10.05
CA ALA A 251 19.47 -6.75 -10.29
C ALA A 251 19.41 -6.18 -11.72
N GLU A 252 20.51 -5.65 -12.23
CA GLU A 252 20.61 -5.14 -13.60
C GLU A 252 20.32 -6.25 -14.62
N ALA A 253 20.88 -7.45 -14.42
CA ALA A 253 20.69 -8.59 -15.32
C ALA A 253 19.23 -9.07 -15.34
N ASP A 254 18.60 -9.24 -14.18
CA ASP A 254 17.20 -9.69 -14.09
C ASP A 254 16.22 -8.61 -14.62
N LEU A 255 16.46 -7.33 -14.36
CA LEU A 255 15.60 -6.25 -14.86
C LEU A 255 15.74 -6.04 -16.37
N ARG A 256 16.95 -6.14 -16.93
CA ARG A 256 17.13 -6.20 -18.39
C ARG A 256 16.41 -7.44 -18.96
N ARG A 257 16.51 -8.61 -18.32
CA ARG A 257 15.82 -9.83 -18.77
C ARG A 257 14.29 -9.73 -18.68
N SER A 258 13.77 -8.97 -17.72
CA SER A 258 12.36 -8.61 -17.64
C SER A 258 11.92 -7.79 -18.86
N LEU A 259 12.65 -6.72 -19.19
CA LEU A 259 12.34 -5.83 -20.32
C LEU A 259 12.61 -6.46 -21.70
N GLU A 260 13.44 -7.51 -21.78
CA GLU A 260 13.54 -8.37 -22.98
C GLU A 260 12.27 -9.20 -23.25
N LEU A 261 11.48 -9.48 -22.21
CA LEU A 261 10.24 -10.26 -22.29
C LEU A 261 9.00 -9.36 -22.40
N ASP A 262 9.01 -8.21 -21.72
CA ASP A 262 7.98 -7.18 -21.81
C ASP A 262 8.60 -5.77 -21.75
N PRO A 263 8.85 -5.12 -22.91
CA PRO A 263 9.39 -3.76 -22.96
C PRO A 263 8.48 -2.68 -22.35
N GLU A 264 7.19 -2.97 -22.14
CA GLU A 264 6.20 -2.02 -21.63
C GLU A 264 5.93 -2.19 -20.12
N LEU A 265 6.67 -3.07 -19.43
CA LEU A 265 6.58 -3.24 -17.98
C LEU A 265 7.26 -2.07 -17.24
N SER A 266 6.50 -0.99 -17.05
CA SER A 266 6.94 0.28 -16.44
C SER A 266 7.68 0.08 -15.10
N ALA A 267 7.17 -0.78 -14.21
CA ALA A 267 7.82 -1.11 -12.94
C ALA A 267 9.28 -1.60 -13.11
N ALA A 268 9.54 -2.47 -14.10
CA ALA A 268 10.89 -2.96 -14.36
C ALA A 268 11.83 -1.84 -14.85
N ARG A 269 11.33 -0.87 -15.64
CA ARG A 269 12.08 0.33 -16.03
C ARG A 269 12.41 1.22 -14.82
N PHE A 270 11.46 1.44 -13.93
CA PHE A 270 11.68 2.21 -12.70
C PHE A 270 12.77 1.58 -11.83
N HIS A 271 12.70 0.27 -11.56
CA HIS A 271 13.74 -0.41 -10.78
C HIS A 271 15.09 -0.39 -11.52
N LEU A 272 15.10 -0.55 -12.86
CA LEU A 272 16.34 -0.52 -13.64
C LEU A 272 16.99 0.86 -13.60
N ALA A 273 16.23 1.95 -13.72
CA ALA A 273 16.73 3.32 -13.60
C ALA A 273 17.43 3.56 -12.24
N ASN A 274 16.84 3.04 -11.15
CA ASN A 274 17.40 3.11 -9.80
C ASN A 274 18.65 2.21 -9.61
N VAL A 275 18.70 1.02 -10.22
CA VAL A 275 19.90 0.16 -10.25
C VAL A 275 21.04 0.83 -11.01
N LEU A 276 20.77 1.34 -12.21
CA LEU A 276 21.76 2.01 -13.07
C LEU A 276 22.35 3.26 -12.40
N GLU A 277 21.54 4.02 -11.65
CA GLU A 277 21.99 5.16 -10.84
C GLU A 277 22.93 4.74 -9.70
N LEU A 278 22.75 3.56 -9.08
CA LEU A 278 23.66 3.04 -8.06
C LEU A 278 24.93 2.40 -8.63
N LEU A 279 24.88 1.96 -9.90
CA LEU A 279 26.04 1.51 -10.69
C LEU A 279 26.77 2.67 -11.40
N ASP A 280 26.36 3.91 -11.17
CA ASP A 280 26.83 5.15 -11.81
C ASP A 280 26.78 5.16 -13.36
N ARG A 281 25.87 4.37 -13.94
CA ARG A 281 25.55 4.34 -15.38
C ARG A 281 24.59 5.48 -15.73
N VAL A 282 25.08 6.70 -15.63
CA VAL A 282 24.29 7.94 -15.62
C VAL A 282 23.34 8.06 -16.82
N GLU A 283 23.86 7.89 -18.04
CA GLU A 283 23.10 8.10 -19.27
C GLU A 283 22.06 6.99 -19.51
N GLU A 284 22.35 5.75 -19.12
CA GLU A 284 21.36 4.65 -19.17
C GLU A 284 20.25 4.89 -18.13
N SER A 285 20.61 5.34 -16.91
CA SER A 285 19.65 5.68 -15.85
C SER A 285 18.71 6.81 -16.23
N GLU A 286 19.23 7.91 -16.82
CA GLU A 286 18.40 9.00 -17.35
C GLU A 286 17.47 8.51 -18.47
N GLY A 287 17.95 7.62 -19.33
CA GLY A 287 17.15 6.98 -20.39
C GLY A 287 15.93 6.25 -19.82
N GLU A 288 16.10 5.42 -18.80
CA GLU A 288 15.00 4.66 -18.20
C GLU A 288 14.06 5.54 -17.35
N PHE A 289 14.57 6.53 -16.61
CA PHE A 289 13.70 7.50 -15.90
C PHE A 289 12.82 8.31 -16.88
N ARG A 290 13.36 8.72 -18.04
CA ARG A 290 12.60 9.42 -19.09
C ARG A 290 11.52 8.53 -19.73
N HIS A 291 11.78 7.24 -19.94
CA HIS A 291 10.73 6.32 -20.41
C HIS A 291 9.67 6.10 -19.35
N TYR A 292 10.05 5.80 -18.10
CA TYR A 292 9.10 5.55 -17.01
C TYR A 292 8.16 6.74 -16.78
N THR A 293 8.68 7.97 -16.69
CA THR A 293 7.85 9.18 -16.49
C THR A 293 6.98 9.55 -17.70
N ALA A 294 7.27 9.01 -18.90
CA ALA A 294 6.39 9.14 -20.06
C ALA A 294 5.28 8.07 -20.10
N MET A 295 5.54 6.88 -19.54
CA MET A 295 4.57 5.78 -19.43
C MET A 295 3.61 5.97 -18.25
N GLU A 296 4.12 6.45 -17.11
CA GLU A 296 3.37 6.68 -15.86
C GLU A 296 3.27 8.18 -15.53
N PRO A 297 2.61 9.02 -16.37
CA PRO A 297 2.54 10.47 -16.19
C PRO A 297 1.71 10.91 -14.97
N GLN A 298 1.20 9.97 -14.17
CA GLN A 298 0.45 10.17 -12.94
C GLN A 298 1.10 9.48 -11.72
N ASP A 299 2.32 8.92 -11.83
CA ASP A 299 3.10 8.49 -10.67
C ASP A 299 4.01 9.62 -10.16
N PRO A 300 3.74 10.21 -8.98
CA PRO A 300 4.61 11.24 -8.42
C PRO A 300 5.98 10.68 -7.97
N LEU A 301 6.11 9.37 -7.71
CA LEU A 301 7.37 8.75 -7.28
C LEU A 301 8.38 8.62 -8.44
N GLY A 302 7.90 8.40 -9.66
CA GLY A 302 8.71 8.49 -10.88
C GLY A 302 9.37 9.85 -11.05
N PHE A 303 8.56 10.91 -11.09
CA PHE A 303 9.05 12.29 -11.19
C PHE A 303 9.96 12.67 -10.00
N TYR A 304 9.66 12.20 -8.79
CA TYR A 304 10.51 12.41 -7.62
C TYR A 304 11.90 11.79 -7.76
N ASN A 305 11.99 10.51 -8.12
CA ASN A 305 13.28 9.82 -8.23
C ASN A 305 14.09 10.34 -9.44
N PHE A 306 13.43 10.72 -10.54
CA PHE A 306 14.09 11.40 -11.64
C PHE A 306 14.62 12.79 -11.23
N ALA A 307 13.88 13.56 -10.41
CA ALA A 307 14.37 14.81 -9.84
C ALA A 307 15.60 14.60 -8.94
N VAL A 308 15.63 13.55 -8.12
CA VAL A 308 16.81 13.19 -7.30
C VAL A 308 18.02 12.85 -8.17
N HIS A 309 17.83 12.08 -9.25
CA HIS A 309 18.89 11.79 -10.22
C HIS A 309 19.42 13.07 -10.88
N LEU A 310 18.55 13.95 -11.39
CA LEU A 310 18.93 15.22 -12.02
C LEU A 310 19.68 16.17 -11.05
N ASP A 311 19.27 16.24 -9.78
CA ASP A 311 19.93 17.08 -8.77
C ASP A 311 21.35 16.60 -8.45
N LYS A 312 21.57 15.28 -8.35
CA LYS A 312 22.91 14.70 -8.17
C LYS A 312 23.87 15.05 -9.31
N ARG A 313 23.35 15.24 -10.53
CA ARG A 313 24.12 15.65 -11.72
C ARG A 313 24.15 17.17 -11.90
N GLY A 314 23.72 17.95 -10.90
CA GLY A 314 23.78 19.42 -10.88
C GLY A 314 22.74 20.12 -11.76
N ARG A 315 21.76 19.39 -12.33
CA ARG A 315 20.73 19.93 -13.24
C ARG A 315 19.54 20.48 -12.45
N THR A 316 19.83 21.34 -11.47
CA THR A 316 18.92 21.86 -10.44
C THR A 316 17.60 22.42 -10.99
N ARG A 317 17.62 23.07 -12.16
CA ARG A 317 16.40 23.60 -12.81
C ARG A 317 15.49 22.52 -13.37
N GLU A 318 16.06 21.46 -13.95
CA GLU A 318 15.29 20.33 -14.49
C GLU A 318 14.83 19.39 -13.36
N ALA A 319 15.64 19.24 -12.31
CA ALA A 319 15.24 18.61 -11.06
C ALA A 319 14.03 19.33 -10.43
N LEU A 320 14.03 20.68 -10.43
CA LEU A 320 12.93 21.48 -9.89
C LEU A 320 11.62 21.20 -10.64
N LEU A 321 11.62 21.23 -11.97
CA LEU A 321 10.44 20.95 -12.79
C LEU A 321 9.85 19.55 -12.52
N ASN A 322 10.71 18.54 -12.32
CA ASN A 322 10.26 17.18 -11.98
C ASN A 322 9.72 17.11 -10.54
N ALA A 323 10.36 17.77 -9.57
CA ALA A 323 9.86 17.85 -8.20
C ALA A 323 8.55 18.66 -8.10
N GLU A 324 8.35 19.65 -8.97
CA GLU A 324 7.10 20.39 -9.14
C GLU A 324 5.99 19.49 -9.68
N GLN A 325 6.24 18.75 -10.78
CA GLN A 325 5.28 17.79 -11.34
C GLN A 325 4.85 16.74 -10.30
N ALA A 326 5.80 16.19 -9.53
CA ALA A 326 5.49 15.28 -8.42
C ALA A 326 4.57 15.93 -7.36
N CYS A 327 4.84 17.19 -6.97
CA CYS A 327 3.99 17.94 -6.03
C CYS A 327 2.62 18.33 -6.62
N THR A 328 2.50 18.44 -7.94
CA THR A 328 1.23 18.71 -8.64
C THR A 328 0.35 17.47 -8.70
N ILE A 329 0.94 16.28 -8.87
CA ILE A 329 0.23 14.99 -8.86
C ILE A 329 -0.19 14.62 -7.44
N ASP A 330 0.75 14.56 -6.48
CA ASP A 330 0.45 14.36 -5.07
C ASP A 330 1.10 15.43 -4.18
N SER A 331 0.26 16.39 -3.77
CA SER A 331 0.65 17.51 -2.92
C SER A 331 0.88 17.13 -1.44
N THR A 332 0.72 15.86 -1.05
CA THR A 332 0.91 15.36 0.32
C THR A 332 2.26 14.67 0.53
N LEU A 333 2.97 14.28 -0.54
CA LEU A 333 4.25 13.58 -0.42
C LEU A 333 5.37 14.49 0.10
N LEU A 334 5.98 14.08 1.21
CA LEU A 334 7.03 14.84 1.89
C LEU A 334 8.34 14.90 1.09
N GLY A 335 8.74 13.79 0.46
CA GLY A 335 9.99 13.68 -0.31
C GLY A 335 10.09 14.72 -1.44
N PRO A 336 9.11 14.78 -2.36
CA PRO A 336 9.03 15.81 -3.41
C PRO A 336 9.09 17.23 -2.89
N ARG A 337 8.33 17.56 -1.82
CA ARG A 337 8.32 18.92 -1.25
C ARG A 337 9.64 19.32 -0.60
N ILE A 338 10.26 18.41 0.16
CA ILE A 338 11.56 18.66 0.79
C ILE A 338 12.65 18.85 -0.27
N LEU A 339 12.65 18.02 -1.32
CA LEU A 339 13.55 18.19 -2.47
C LEU A 339 13.30 19.52 -3.18
N ARG A 340 12.05 19.83 -3.53
CA ARG A 340 11.65 21.09 -4.18
C ARG A 340 12.05 22.32 -3.36
N GLY A 341 11.83 22.31 -2.05
CA GLY A 341 12.30 23.37 -1.15
C GLY A 341 13.82 23.54 -1.19
N SER A 342 14.58 22.44 -1.10
CA SER A 342 16.05 22.48 -1.17
C SER A 342 16.59 22.91 -2.53
N LEU A 343 15.91 22.56 -3.63
CA LEU A 343 16.20 23.03 -4.98
C LEU A 343 15.95 24.55 -5.12
N LEU A 344 14.90 25.07 -4.47
CA LEU A 344 14.62 26.52 -4.42
C LEU A 344 15.69 27.26 -3.60
N GLU A 345 16.17 26.70 -2.47
CA GLU A 345 17.34 27.23 -1.74
C GLU A 345 18.59 27.27 -2.63
N LYS A 346 18.90 26.18 -3.34
CA LYS A 346 20.02 26.10 -4.31
C LYS A 346 19.93 27.13 -5.44
N LEU A 347 18.73 27.61 -5.76
CA LEU A 347 18.45 28.61 -6.80
C LEU A 347 18.28 30.03 -6.24
N GLY A 348 18.35 30.23 -4.92
CA GLY A 348 18.21 31.53 -4.24
C GLY A 348 16.76 32.01 -4.04
N ASP A 349 15.75 31.19 -4.35
CA ASP A 349 14.35 31.49 -3.98
C ASP A 349 14.06 31.03 -2.55
N ASP A 350 14.69 31.70 -1.58
CA ASP A 350 14.40 31.54 -0.15
C ASP A 350 12.91 31.77 0.18
N ALA A 351 12.19 32.57 -0.61
CA ALA A 351 10.76 32.80 -0.40
C ALA A 351 9.93 31.58 -0.83
N GLY A 352 10.28 30.92 -1.93
CA GLY A 352 9.72 29.63 -2.35
C GLY A 352 10.09 28.49 -1.42
N ALA A 353 11.35 28.41 -1.01
CA ALA A 353 11.80 27.44 -0.02
C ALA A 353 11.03 27.57 1.31
N LEU A 354 10.81 28.80 1.79
CA LEU A 354 10.03 29.04 3.01
C LEU A 354 8.58 28.55 2.88
N ARG A 355 7.91 28.81 1.75
CA ARG A 355 6.54 28.32 1.48
C ARG A 355 6.47 26.79 1.53
N GLU A 356 7.46 26.10 0.97
CA GLU A 356 7.51 24.63 1.01
C GLU A 356 7.88 24.08 2.40
N ALA A 357 8.80 24.71 3.14
CA ALA A 357 9.10 24.33 4.51
C ALA A 357 7.90 24.52 5.47
N GLU A 358 7.09 25.55 5.24
CA GLU A 358 5.82 25.75 5.95
C GLU A 358 4.75 24.73 5.54
N ALA A 359 4.63 24.41 4.25
CA ALA A 359 3.72 23.35 3.76
C ALA A 359 4.08 21.97 4.31
N VAL A 360 5.37 21.61 4.34
CA VAL A 360 5.88 20.35 4.94
C VAL A 360 5.53 20.26 6.43
N LEU A 361 5.58 21.38 7.17
CA LEU A 361 5.16 21.41 8.58
C LEU A 361 3.64 21.41 8.77
N GLY A 362 2.85 21.73 7.73
CA GLY A 362 1.40 21.49 7.72
C GLY A 362 1.02 20.00 7.68
N LEU A 363 1.94 19.14 7.23
CA LEU A 363 1.73 17.71 7.06
C LEU A 363 2.22 16.87 8.27
N ALA A 364 1.88 15.58 8.25
CA ALA A 364 2.29 14.60 9.26
C ALA A 364 3.77 14.20 9.09
N VAL A 365 4.67 14.96 9.72
CA VAL A 365 6.13 14.74 9.66
C VAL A 365 6.66 14.07 10.94
N ASN A 366 7.39 12.96 10.78
CA ASN A 366 8.04 12.25 11.89
C ASN A 366 9.17 13.10 12.53
N ASP A 367 10.06 13.66 11.71
CA ASP A 367 11.14 14.55 12.16
C ASP A 367 10.71 16.03 12.15
N ARG A 368 9.67 16.34 12.93
CA ARG A 368 9.12 17.70 13.02
C ARG A 368 10.14 18.70 13.58
N GLY A 369 11.10 18.24 14.37
CA GLY A 369 12.19 19.06 14.92
C GLY A 369 13.12 19.59 13.83
N ARG A 370 13.69 18.71 13.01
CA ARG A 370 14.55 19.11 11.89
C ARG A 370 13.81 19.98 10.87
N MET A 371 12.57 19.65 10.54
CA MET A 371 11.76 20.45 9.60
C MET A 371 11.48 21.86 10.15
N THR A 372 11.29 22.00 11.47
CA THR A 372 11.14 23.30 12.14
C THR A 372 12.42 24.12 12.03
N ALA A 373 13.57 23.53 12.36
CA ALA A 373 14.87 24.19 12.26
C ALA A 373 15.22 24.60 10.81
N TRP A 374 14.87 23.76 9.83
CA TRP A 374 15.01 24.08 8.40
C TRP A 374 14.18 25.31 8.00
N ARG A 375 12.87 25.30 8.31
CA ARG A 375 11.98 26.46 8.06
C ARG A 375 12.54 27.74 8.69
N ASP A 376 12.91 27.70 9.97
CA ASP A 376 13.32 28.90 10.69
C ASP A 376 14.67 29.43 10.19
N GLY A 377 15.61 28.56 9.81
CA GLY A 377 16.85 28.95 9.13
C GLY A 377 16.66 29.53 7.73
N ILE A 378 15.56 29.22 7.02
CA ILE A 378 15.17 29.94 5.79
C ILE A 378 14.53 31.29 6.15
N ARG A 379 13.62 31.31 7.13
CA ARG A 379 12.90 32.52 7.57
C ARG A 379 13.85 33.61 8.04
N GLU A 380 14.93 33.27 8.75
CA GLU A 380 15.98 34.22 9.14
C GLU A 380 16.66 34.87 7.91
N ARG A 381 16.94 34.10 6.85
CA ARG A 381 17.50 34.65 5.59
C ARG A 381 16.51 35.54 4.86
N VAL A 382 15.23 35.15 4.80
CA VAL A 382 14.16 35.98 4.23
C VAL A 382 14.05 37.31 4.98
N ALA A 383 13.98 37.28 6.31
CA ALA A 383 13.90 38.49 7.12
C ALA A 383 15.15 39.38 7.01
N ALA A 384 16.36 38.80 6.93
CA ALA A 384 17.59 39.55 6.72
C ALA A 384 17.64 40.20 5.32
N ALA A 385 17.13 39.52 4.29
CA ALA A 385 16.99 40.07 2.94
C ALA A 385 15.95 41.21 2.86
N GLU A 386 14.81 41.05 3.55
CA GLU A 386 13.78 42.09 3.65
C GLU A 386 14.28 43.33 4.41
N ALA A 387 14.99 43.13 5.52
CA ALA A 387 15.64 44.22 6.25
C ALA A 387 16.72 44.94 5.42
N SER A 388 17.44 44.20 4.57
CA SER A 388 18.44 44.77 3.65
C SER A 388 17.79 45.66 2.58
N ALA A 389 16.72 45.18 1.95
CA ALA A 389 15.93 45.96 0.99
C ALA A 389 15.27 47.18 1.66
N ALA A 390 14.73 47.04 2.88
CA ALA A 390 14.14 48.14 3.65
C ALA A 390 15.16 49.21 4.07
N ALA A 391 16.45 48.87 4.18
CA ALA A 391 17.55 49.81 4.39
C ALA A 391 17.98 50.56 3.10
N GLY A 392 17.38 50.22 1.94
CA GLY A 392 17.72 50.79 0.64
C GLY A 392 18.90 50.11 -0.07
N MET A 393 19.36 48.95 0.42
CA MET A 393 20.38 48.15 -0.26
C MET A 393 19.77 47.31 -1.38
N VAL A 394 20.54 47.01 -2.41
CA VAL A 394 20.15 46.14 -3.53
C VAL A 394 21.06 44.93 -3.62
N LEU A 395 20.52 43.78 -4.03
CA LEU A 395 21.28 42.52 -4.16
C LEU A 395 21.74 42.37 -5.60
N LEU A 396 23.06 42.34 -5.84
CA LEU A 396 23.63 42.41 -7.19
C LEU A 396 24.54 41.24 -7.56
N LEU A 397 24.44 40.80 -8.81
CA LEU A 397 25.54 40.15 -9.53
C LEU A 397 26.29 41.18 -10.37
N HIS A 398 27.59 40.98 -10.58
CA HIS A 398 28.46 41.94 -11.23
C HIS A 398 29.52 41.28 -12.11
N LEU A 399 29.61 41.75 -13.35
CA LEU A 399 30.55 41.35 -14.38
C LEU A 399 31.43 42.56 -14.72
N VAL A 400 32.74 42.38 -14.69
CA VAL A 400 33.74 43.41 -15.05
C VAL A 400 34.59 42.89 -16.19
N THR A 401 34.55 43.51 -17.36
CA THR A 401 35.39 43.13 -18.52
C THR A 401 36.52 44.14 -18.76
N PRO A 402 37.74 43.70 -19.10
CA PRO A 402 38.90 44.57 -19.24
C PRO A 402 38.94 45.37 -20.55
N ASP A 403 38.24 44.90 -21.59
CA ASP A 403 38.26 45.49 -22.92
C ASP A 403 36.92 45.26 -23.67
N SER A 404 36.76 45.94 -24.81
CA SER A 404 35.53 45.91 -25.61
C SER A 404 35.29 44.58 -26.35
N ALA A 405 36.30 43.73 -26.54
CA ALA A 405 36.14 42.42 -27.17
C ALA A 405 35.63 41.37 -26.16
N ALA A 406 36.12 41.42 -24.92
CA ALA A 406 35.57 40.67 -23.80
C ALA A 406 34.13 41.11 -23.49
N LEU A 407 33.86 42.41 -23.47
CA LEU A 407 32.52 42.97 -23.31
C LEU A 407 31.54 42.44 -24.36
N ALA A 408 31.87 42.60 -25.65
CA ALA A 408 31.02 42.13 -26.74
C ALA A 408 30.87 40.59 -26.76
N GLY A 409 31.80 39.85 -26.13
CA GLY A 409 31.63 38.42 -25.85
C GLY A 409 30.51 38.15 -24.86
N ALA A 410 30.58 38.79 -23.69
CA ALA A 410 29.58 38.64 -22.64
C ALA A 410 28.18 39.11 -23.07
N GLU A 411 28.06 40.26 -23.76
CA GLU A 411 26.78 40.77 -24.24
C GLU A 411 26.07 39.77 -25.18
N ARG A 412 26.82 39.11 -26.09
CA ARG A 412 26.26 38.08 -26.98
C ARG A 412 25.75 36.88 -26.21
N ASP A 413 26.51 36.37 -25.24
CA ASP A 413 26.10 35.21 -24.45
C ASP A 413 24.86 35.52 -23.59
N LEU A 414 24.78 36.73 -23.00
CA LEU A 414 23.60 37.18 -22.25
C LEU A 414 22.37 37.35 -23.15
N VAL A 415 22.52 37.94 -24.34
CA VAL A 415 21.41 38.07 -25.32
C VAL A 415 20.98 36.71 -25.87
N ALA A 416 21.88 35.72 -25.91
CA ALA A 416 21.54 34.33 -26.22
C ALA A 416 20.85 33.58 -25.05
N GLY A 417 20.58 34.25 -23.93
CA GLY A 417 19.91 33.66 -22.76
C GLY A 417 20.82 32.85 -21.82
N MET A 418 22.15 32.98 -21.94
CA MET A 418 23.07 32.33 -21.02
C MET A 418 22.93 32.92 -19.60
N ASP A 419 23.01 32.07 -18.59
CA ASP A 419 22.91 32.50 -17.19
C ASP A 419 23.99 33.52 -16.82
N PHE A 420 23.60 34.64 -16.20
CA PHE A 420 24.51 35.71 -15.84
C PHE A 420 25.69 35.23 -15.00
N SER A 421 25.48 34.25 -14.11
CA SER A 421 26.56 33.68 -13.29
C SER A 421 27.61 32.98 -14.14
N VAL A 422 27.18 32.24 -15.18
CA VAL A 422 28.07 31.56 -16.12
C VAL A 422 28.85 32.56 -16.97
N VAL A 423 28.19 33.62 -17.46
CA VAL A 423 28.86 34.70 -18.20
C VAL A 423 29.85 35.45 -17.30
N ALA A 424 29.49 35.73 -16.05
CA ALA A 424 30.39 36.35 -15.07
C ALA A 424 31.63 35.49 -14.80
N THR A 425 31.48 34.17 -14.58
CA THR A 425 32.62 33.26 -14.42
C THR A 425 33.46 33.10 -15.70
N ARG A 426 32.86 33.28 -16.89
CA ARG A 426 33.54 33.17 -18.18
C ARG A 426 34.34 34.42 -18.60
N TYR A 427 33.83 35.62 -18.33
CA TYR A 427 34.38 36.87 -18.86
C TYR A 427 34.81 37.91 -17.80
N SER A 428 34.43 37.74 -16.52
CA SER A 428 34.73 38.75 -15.51
C SER A 428 36.16 38.65 -15.00
N VAL A 429 36.85 39.79 -14.94
CA VAL A 429 38.12 39.98 -14.21
C VAL A 429 37.90 40.52 -12.78
N GLY A 430 36.64 40.61 -12.33
CA GLY A 430 36.28 41.04 -10.98
C GLY A 430 36.58 39.98 -9.90
N PRO A 431 36.73 40.39 -8.62
CA PRO A 431 37.11 39.48 -7.54
C PRO A 431 36.10 38.36 -7.27
N THR A 432 34.83 38.56 -7.65
CA THR A 432 33.73 37.60 -7.48
C THR A 432 33.45 36.78 -8.73
N ALA A 433 34.29 36.85 -9.78
CA ALA A 433 34.09 36.13 -11.05
C ALA A 433 33.88 34.61 -10.85
N ALA A 434 34.72 33.97 -10.03
CA ALA A 434 34.61 32.55 -9.69
C ALA A 434 33.38 32.19 -8.81
N GLN A 435 32.60 33.19 -8.38
CA GLN A 435 31.38 33.08 -7.58
C GLN A 435 30.17 33.61 -8.38
N GLY A 436 30.17 33.46 -9.71
CA GLY A 436 29.10 33.96 -10.59
C GLY A 436 28.95 35.49 -10.61
N GLY A 437 29.97 36.23 -10.17
CA GLY A 437 29.91 37.68 -10.02
C GLY A 437 29.11 38.16 -8.80
N ALA A 438 28.69 37.28 -7.88
CA ALA A 438 27.89 37.66 -6.72
C ALA A 438 28.64 38.64 -5.79
N ILE A 439 28.25 39.92 -5.79
CA ILE A 439 28.82 40.95 -4.90
C ILE A 439 27.98 41.19 -3.64
N GLY A 440 26.79 40.58 -3.55
CA GLY A 440 25.95 40.62 -2.36
C GLY A 440 25.06 41.87 -2.29
N TRP A 441 24.65 42.22 -1.07
CA TRP A 441 23.89 43.43 -0.78
C TRP A 441 24.81 44.64 -0.80
N ILE A 442 24.49 45.62 -1.64
CA ILE A 442 25.25 46.86 -1.83
C ILE A 442 24.36 48.03 -1.44
N ASP A 443 24.89 48.96 -0.64
CA ASP A 443 24.31 50.29 -0.46
C ASP A 443 24.67 51.16 -1.70
N PRO A 444 23.70 51.62 -2.51
CA PRO A 444 23.99 52.45 -3.68
C PRO A 444 24.78 53.72 -3.34
N ARG A 445 24.68 54.23 -2.10
CA ARG A 445 25.36 55.44 -1.62
C ARG A 445 26.88 55.28 -1.50
N GLU A 446 27.38 54.06 -1.41
CA GLU A 446 28.83 53.76 -1.38
C GLU A 446 29.44 53.63 -2.79
N MET A 447 28.61 53.58 -3.84
CA MET A 447 29.06 53.46 -5.23
C MET A 447 29.35 54.82 -5.88
N THR A 448 30.22 54.81 -6.90
CA THR A 448 30.45 56.00 -7.73
C THR A 448 29.20 56.36 -8.53
N ASP A 449 28.98 57.65 -8.76
CA ASP A 449 27.84 58.21 -9.51
C ASP A 449 27.49 57.50 -10.83
N ALA A 450 28.49 56.98 -11.55
CA ALA A 450 28.28 56.27 -12.81
C ALA A 450 27.68 54.86 -12.59
N LEU A 451 28.21 54.12 -11.61
CA LEU A 451 27.73 52.78 -11.27
C LEU A 451 26.39 52.86 -10.53
N ARG A 452 26.27 53.80 -9.59
CA ARG A 452 25.05 54.07 -8.80
C ARG A 452 23.83 54.31 -9.70
N ARG A 453 23.92 55.21 -10.68
CA ARG A 453 22.82 55.46 -11.64
C ARG A 453 22.45 54.25 -12.49
N ALA A 454 23.38 53.32 -12.71
CA ALA A 454 23.14 52.11 -13.49
C ALA A 454 22.51 50.96 -12.68
N ILE A 455 22.39 51.10 -11.36
CA ILE A 455 21.69 50.15 -10.48
C ILE A 455 20.40 50.74 -9.88
N GLU A 456 20.35 52.06 -9.66
CA GLU A 456 19.16 52.78 -9.15
C GLU A 456 17.93 52.64 -10.06
N VAL A 457 18.14 52.37 -11.35
CA VAL A 457 17.09 52.26 -12.37
C VAL A 457 16.73 50.82 -12.75
N LEU A 458 17.42 49.81 -12.19
CA LEU A 458 17.17 48.40 -12.56
C LEU A 458 15.93 47.84 -11.88
N ASP A 459 15.06 47.21 -12.67
CA ASP A 459 14.04 46.32 -12.15
C ASP A 459 14.64 44.99 -11.66
N ILE A 460 13.88 44.26 -10.84
CA ILE A 460 14.33 42.96 -10.31
C ILE A 460 14.47 41.94 -11.44
N GLN A 461 15.61 41.24 -11.48
CA GLN A 461 16.11 40.38 -12.57
C GLN A 461 16.61 41.11 -13.83
N GLU A 462 16.54 42.45 -13.90
CA GLU A 462 17.09 43.20 -15.04
C GLU A 462 18.63 43.20 -15.05
N ILE A 463 19.21 43.26 -16.25
CA ILE A 463 20.64 43.37 -16.53
C ILE A 463 20.92 44.77 -17.08
N SER A 464 21.90 45.48 -16.52
CA SER A 464 22.23 46.84 -16.95
C SER A 464 22.87 46.88 -18.34
N PRO A 465 22.72 47.99 -19.08
CA PRO A 465 23.66 48.34 -20.14
C PRO A 465 25.10 48.41 -19.58
N PRO A 466 26.14 48.25 -20.43
CA PRO A 466 27.52 48.36 -19.99
C PRO A 466 27.89 49.77 -19.53
N VAL A 467 28.53 49.88 -18.36
CA VAL A 467 28.99 51.14 -17.76
C VAL A 467 30.52 51.21 -17.83
N ALA A 468 31.05 52.19 -18.54
CA ALA A 468 32.49 52.47 -18.54
C ALA A 468 32.87 53.23 -17.25
N ALA A 469 33.70 52.61 -16.40
CA ALA A 469 34.20 53.21 -15.15
C ALA A 469 35.61 52.73 -14.84
N GLY A 470 36.49 53.61 -14.36
CA GLY A 470 37.86 53.24 -13.96
C GLY A 470 38.77 52.68 -15.07
N GLY A 471 38.36 52.76 -16.34
CA GLY A 471 39.03 52.11 -17.47
C GLY A 471 38.54 50.68 -17.77
N LEU A 472 37.51 50.22 -17.07
CA LEU A 472 36.87 48.90 -17.23
C LEU A 472 35.40 49.07 -17.65
N PHE A 473 34.78 47.99 -18.13
CA PHE A 473 33.35 47.95 -18.40
C PHE A 473 32.63 47.08 -17.37
N HIS A 474 31.58 47.63 -16.76
CA HIS A 474 30.80 47.01 -15.70
C HIS A 474 29.38 46.68 -16.21
N ILE A 475 28.93 45.46 -15.99
CA ILE A 475 27.52 45.05 -16.17
C ILE A 475 27.02 44.52 -14.83
N PHE A 476 25.85 44.99 -14.39
CA PHE A 476 25.18 44.49 -13.20
C PHE A 476 23.94 43.68 -13.58
N LYS A 477 23.57 42.72 -12.74
CA LYS A 477 22.21 42.16 -12.71
C LYS A 477 21.61 42.38 -11.34
N ARG A 478 20.42 42.96 -11.27
CA ARG A 478 19.69 43.10 -10.01
C ARG A 478 18.97 41.80 -9.67
N VAL A 479 19.14 41.33 -8.42
CA VAL A 479 18.54 40.09 -7.92
C VAL A 479 17.37 40.41 -6.98
N ARG A 480 17.50 41.45 -6.16
CA ARG A 480 16.47 42.09 -5.32
C ARG A 480 16.75 43.58 -5.21
#